data_AF-A0A2U0S771-F1
#
_entry.id   AF-A0A2U0S771-F1
#
_cell.length_a   1.000
_cell.length_b   1.000
_cell.length_c   1.000
_cell.angle_alpha   90.00
_cell.angle_beta   90.00
_cell.angle_gamma   90.00
#
_symmetry.space_group_name_H-M   'P 1'
#
loop_
_entity.id
_entity.type
_entity.pdbx_description
1 polymer ?
#
loop_
_entity_poly.entity_id
_entity_poly.type
_entity_poly.pdbx_seq_one_letter_code
_entity_poly.pdbx_strand_id
1 'polypeptide(L)'
;MSDTIEIPLNNVNEWLKNETTPIVEPLREDAKKLLEDIRSKLEDLLEASDKLLEDAEKEIAKGSRKTYRRAKALHKLAGKFADLIEEVTIPEEINRTTLNQASEQIGKTLKTIGIERAKWFRAIAPYFIMTRRRFDFALKRADDSFRSFTDFLSEDYRKAATAEGIASRVEELGLSFTQLSKFEKAKEARKQKKELLEKKMEKSHQSLQEIQSKDEVVELAQLNKKIEELGDKVKHELRHLQKPLLKFQTLVNSPGYSLLPEATTKLDEYLTKPFEALATEKEGYPLLNSILQRINSVLDNKKMKLKPSRLRKAKDQIDGIVNKSALAPLQKDCSEALNKKRELSTSGAISETRDERASLQERLKEIQTKKRLLEARDDRFKKQHNEARTRVEKQRKALEKSLSDLSGKSVQLVLE
;
A
#
# COMPACT_ATOMS: atom_id res chain seq x y z
N MET A 1 9.93 -27.18 39.19
CA MET A 1 9.12 -26.31 38.31
C MET A 1 9.86 -24.99 38.27
N SER A 2 10.43 -24.61 37.13
CA SER A 2 11.20 -23.38 37.01
C SER A 2 10.25 -22.19 36.97
N ASP A 3 10.30 -21.34 38.01
CA ASP A 3 9.49 -20.13 38.10
C ASP A 3 9.71 -19.27 36.86
N THR A 4 8.61 -18.96 36.15
CA THR A 4 8.62 -18.09 34.98
C THR A 4 8.50 -16.66 35.45
N ILE A 5 9.47 -15.82 35.10
CA ILE A 5 9.52 -14.42 35.53
C ILE A 5 8.97 -13.55 34.39
N GLU A 6 7.92 -12.80 34.70
CA GLU A 6 7.35 -11.81 33.79
C GLU A 6 8.02 -10.44 34.00
N ILE A 7 8.53 -9.84 32.93
CA ILE A 7 9.26 -8.57 32.98
C ILE A 7 8.67 -7.59 31.97
N PRO A 8 8.21 -6.40 32.40
CA PRO A 8 7.82 -5.32 31.51
C PRO A 8 9.01 -4.84 30.66
N LEU A 9 8.81 -4.58 29.37
CA LEU A 9 9.90 -4.16 28.46
C LEU A 9 10.74 -2.99 29.00
N ASN A 10 10.10 -2.02 29.66
CA ASN A 10 10.74 -0.84 30.23
C ASN A 10 11.70 -1.17 31.39
N ASN A 11 11.46 -2.27 32.09
CA ASN A 11 12.22 -2.69 33.26
C ASN A 11 13.30 -3.72 32.91
N VAL A 12 13.35 -4.19 31.65
CA VAL A 12 14.31 -5.22 31.21
C VAL A 12 15.75 -4.74 31.42
N ASN A 13 16.06 -3.47 31.14
CA ASN A 13 17.41 -2.95 31.29
C ASN A 13 17.86 -2.88 32.76
N GLU A 14 16.97 -2.50 33.68
CA GLU A 14 17.27 -2.48 35.12
C GLU A 14 17.42 -3.88 35.68
N TRP A 15 16.52 -4.79 35.30
CA TRP A 15 16.60 -6.19 35.68
C TRP A 15 17.87 -6.86 35.12
N LEU A 16 18.20 -6.61 33.85
CA LEU A 16 19.40 -7.13 33.21
C LEU A 16 20.64 -6.65 33.95
N LYS A 17 20.72 -5.38 34.34
CA LYS A 17 21.85 -4.89 35.14
C LYS A 17 22.00 -5.72 36.41
N ASN A 18 20.95 -5.84 37.22
CA ASN A 18 21.02 -6.58 38.49
C ASN A 18 21.43 -8.05 38.33
N GLU A 19 20.94 -8.72 37.28
CA GLU A 19 21.23 -10.14 37.05
C GLU A 19 22.60 -10.36 36.39
N THR A 20 23.07 -9.41 35.57
CA THR A 20 24.31 -9.57 34.79
C THR A 20 25.53 -8.92 35.43
N THR A 21 25.39 -7.94 36.34
CA THR A 21 26.50 -7.38 37.12
C THR A 21 27.43 -8.44 37.73
N PRO A 22 26.96 -9.52 38.39
CA PRO A 22 27.85 -10.53 38.96
C PRO A 22 28.62 -11.36 37.91
N ILE A 23 28.18 -11.36 36.65
CA ILE A 23 28.82 -12.09 35.54
C ILE A 23 29.73 -11.16 34.74
N VAL A 24 29.29 -9.92 34.50
CA VAL A 24 29.93 -8.96 33.60
C VAL A 24 31.08 -8.23 34.29
N GLU A 25 30.94 -7.83 35.56
CA GLU A 25 32.00 -7.08 36.25
C GLU A 25 33.30 -7.88 36.43
N PRO A 26 33.29 -9.17 36.85
CA PRO A 26 34.51 -9.96 36.90
C PRO A 26 35.19 -10.08 35.52
N LEU A 27 34.41 -10.29 34.46
CA LEU A 27 34.93 -10.36 33.09
C LEU A 27 35.49 -9.02 32.61
N ARG A 28 34.94 -7.89 33.05
CA ARG A 28 35.48 -6.56 32.78
C ARG A 28 36.78 -6.32 33.53
N GLU A 29 36.88 -6.75 34.78
CA GLU A 29 38.12 -6.67 35.56
C GLU A 29 39.22 -7.53 34.93
N ASP A 30 38.90 -8.74 34.49
CA ASP A 30 39.87 -9.63 33.84
C ASP A 30 40.29 -9.10 32.47
N ALA A 31 39.37 -8.52 31.69
CA ALA A 31 39.72 -7.78 30.48
C ALA A 31 40.67 -6.61 30.75
N LYS A 32 40.43 -5.86 31.84
CA LYS A 32 41.30 -4.77 32.34
C LYS A 32 42.71 -5.27 32.63
N LYS A 33 42.82 -6.38 33.38
CA LYS A 33 44.11 -6.99 33.72
C LYS A 33 44.87 -7.46 32.49
N LEU A 34 44.18 -8.06 31.51
CA LEU A 34 44.79 -8.51 30.26
C LEU A 34 45.28 -7.33 29.41
N LEU A 35 44.51 -6.24 29.33
CA LEU A 35 44.94 -5.01 28.65
C LEU A 35 46.16 -4.39 29.34
N GLU A 36 46.21 -4.38 30.67
CA GLU A 36 47.35 -3.86 31.42
C GLU A 36 48.60 -4.75 31.26
N ASP A 37 48.44 -6.08 31.19
CA ASP A 37 49.56 -6.97 30.88
C ASP A 37 50.08 -6.71 29.45
N ILE A 38 49.20 -6.56 28.47
CA ILE A 38 49.60 -6.18 27.09
C ILE A 38 50.33 -4.85 27.11
N ARG A 39 49.81 -3.85 27.82
CA ARG A 39 50.45 -2.54 27.97
C ARG A 39 51.88 -2.68 28.45
N SER A 40 52.06 -3.41 29.55
CA SER A 40 53.38 -3.70 30.12
C SER A 40 54.30 -4.41 29.10
N LYS A 41 53.79 -5.34 28.29
CA LYS A 41 54.61 -6.00 27.25
C LYS A 41 54.93 -5.11 26.06
N LEU A 42 54.04 -4.18 25.71
CA LEU A 42 54.30 -3.16 24.69
C LEU A 42 55.34 -2.14 25.18
N GLU A 43 55.30 -1.76 26.45
CA GLU A 43 56.33 -0.92 27.09
C GLU A 43 57.69 -1.63 27.12
N ASP A 44 57.74 -2.93 27.45
CA ASP A 44 58.97 -3.74 27.34
C ASP A 44 59.51 -3.79 25.90
N LEU A 45 58.61 -3.84 24.90
CA LEU A 45 58.96 -3.85 23.48
C LEU A 45 59.45 -2.48 23.01
N LEU A 46 58.88 -1.40 23.54
CA LEU A 46 59.33 -0.03 23.32
C LEU A 46 60.74 0.17 23.89
N GLU A 47 60.98 -0.25 25.14
CA GLU A 47 62.31 -0.18 25.76
C GLU A 47 63.35 -1.02 24.97
N ALA A 48 62.94 -2.15 24.39
CA ALA A 48 63.80 -2.94 23.52
C ALA A 48 64.08 -2.24 22.18
N SER A 49 63.14 -1.45 21.67
CA SER A 49 63.29 -0.61 20.46
C SER A 49 64.25 0.55 20.73
N ASP A 50 64.13 1.22 21.88
CA ASP A 50 65.04 2.28 22.30
C ASP A 50 66.47 1.78 22.42
N LYS A 51 66.67 0.56 22.93
CA LYS A 51 68.01 -0.05 22.97
C LYS A 51 68.58 -0.35 21.59
N LEU A 52 67.74 -0.69 20.61
CA LEU A 52 68.18 -0.82 19.23
C LEU A 52 68.58 0.54 18.63
N LEU A 53 67.84 1.61 18.95
CA LEU A 53 68.17 2.98 18.56
C LEU A 53 69.52 3.41 19.15
N GLU A 54 69.70 3.28 20.46
CA GLU A 54 70.94 3.66 21.15
C GLU A 54 72.16 2.89 20.60
N ASP A 55 72.04 1.58 20.41
CA ASP A 55 73.12 0.76 19.85
C ASP A 55 73.47 1.17 18.43
N ALA A 56 72.44 1.48 17.62
CA ALA A 56 72.64 1.98 16.27
C ALA A 56 73.34 3.33 16.27
N GLU A 57 72.96 4.27 17.14
CA GLU A 57 73.60 5.59 17.27
C GLU A 57 75.05 5.48 17.72
N LYS A 58 75.34 4.64 18.72
CA LYS A 58 76.70 4.36 19.18
C LYS A 58 77.57 3.83 18.03
N GLU A 59 77.06 2.94 17.18
CA GLU A 59 77.79 2.42 16.02
C GLU A 59 77.91 3.42 14.86
N ILE A 60 76.91 4.28 14.65
CA ILE A 60 76.97 5.38 13.66
C ILE A 60 78.07 6.37 14.07
N ALA A 61 78.12 6.75 15.35
CA ALA A 61 79.10 7.68 15.90
C ALA A 61 80.55 7.17 15.78
N LYS A 62 80.76 5.85 15.91
CA LYS A 62 82.07 5.21 15.68
C LYS A 62 82.56 5.31 14.23
N GLY A 63 81.68 5.60 13.27
CA GLY A 63 82.05 5.85 11.87
C GLY A 63 82.61 4.63 11.12
N SER A 64 82.45 3.41 11.63
CA SER A 64 83.00 2.20 11.02
C SER A 64 82.34 1.91 9.67
N ARG A 65 83.14 1.91 8.60
CA ARG A 65 82.66 1.69 7.21
C ARG A 65 81.92 0.35 7.03
N LYS A 66 82.21 -0.65 7.88
CA LYS A 66 81.59 -1.98 7.84
C LYS A 66 80.22 -2.03 8.53
N THR A 67 79.99 -1.23 9.57
CA THR A 67 78.75 -1.26 10.37
C THR A 67 77.82 -0.10 10.09
N TYR A 68 78.33 1.04 9.61
CA TYR A 68 77.59 2.29 9.44
C TYR A 68 76.26 2.14 8.66
N ARG A 69 76.27 1.50 7.48
CA ARG A 69 75.05 1.33 6.67
C ARG A 69 74.00 0.46 7.38
N ARG A 70 74.45 -0.55 8.12
CA ARG A 70 73.58 -1.46 8.86
C ARG A 70 73.02 -0.79 10.11
N ALA A 71 73.85 0.00 10.80
CA ALA A 71 73.44 0.82 11.94
C ALA A 71 72.39 1.86 11.53
N LYS A 72 72.56 2.56 10.39
CA LYS A 72 71.54 3.49 9.86
C LYS A 72 70.21 2.80 9.52
N ALA A 73 70.27 1.58 8.98
CA ALA A 73 69.06 0.81 8.71
C ALA A 73 68.36 0.38 10.00
N LEU A 74 69.13 -0.04 11.02
CA LEU A 74 68.62 -0.40 12.33
C LEU A 74 68.00 0.79 13.05
N HIS A 75 68.64 1.97 13.00
CA HIS A 75 68.11 3.21 13.57
C HIS A 75 66.74 3.56 13.01
N LYS A 76 66.62 3.59 11.68
CA LYS A 76 65.35 3.88 11.01
C LYS A 76 64.27 2.84 11.35
N LEU A 77 64.65 1.57 11.46
CA LEU A 77 63.73 0.49 11.77
C LEU A 77 63.23 0.57 13.22
N ALA A 78 64.14 0.79 14.17
CA ALA A 78 63.81 0.87 15.58
C ALA A 78 62.95 2.10 15.90
N GLY A 79 63.22 3.25 15.25
CA GLY A 79 62.34 4.43 15.35
C GLY A 79 60.93 4.13 14.85
N LYS A 80 60.80 3.49 13.69
CA LYS A 80 59.48 3.05 13.20
C LYS A 80 58.77 2.07 14.13
N PHE A 81 59.49 1.20 14.82
CA PHE A 81 58.88 0.30 15.80
C PHE A 81 58.36 1.07 17.00
N ALA A 82 59.14 2.01 17.52
CA ALA A 82 58.71 2.88 18.61
C ALA A 82 57.44 3.68 18.24
N ASP A 83 57.45 4.35 17.08
CA ASP A 83 56.30 5.12 16.57
C ASP A 83 55.03 4.26 16.52
N LEU A 84 55.12 3.04 15.95
CA LEU A 84 53.99 2.13 15.82
C LEU A 84 53.45 1.62 17.16
N ILE A 85 54.30 1.51 18.18
CA ILE A 85 53.91 1.07 19.53
C ILE A 85 53.23 2.22 20.27
N GLU A 86 53.76 3.45 20.17
CA GLU A 86 53.18 4.64 20.80
C GLU A 86 51.81 5.02 20.23
N GLU A 87 51.54 4.70 18.96
CA GLU A 87 50.23 4.89 18.33
C GLU A 87 49.13 3.98 18.91
N VAL A 88 49.46 2.94 19.69
CA VAL A 88 48.46 2.02 20.24
C VAL A 88 47.71 2.67 21.40
N THR A 89 46.41 2.88 21.23
CA THR A 89 45.53 3.42 22.28
C THR A 89 44.83 2.32 23.07
N ILE A 90 44.97 2.35 24.40
CA ILE A 90 44.26 1.43 25.30
C ILE A 90 43.02 2.16 25.86
N PRO A 91 41.81 1.58 25.69
CA PRO A 91 40.58 2.23 26.12
C PRO A 91 40.39 2.20 27.64
N GLU A 92 39.89 3.30 28.22
CA GLU A 92 39.49 3.37 29.64
C GLU A 92 38.14 2.69 29.90
N GLU A 93 37.21 2.82 28.96
CA GLU A 93 35.90 2.14 29.01
C GLU A 93 35.99 0.73 28.44
N ILE A 94 35.60 -0.26 29.24
CA ILE A 94 35.57 -1.66 28.84
C ILE A 94 34.18 -2.06 28.40
N ASN A 95 34.03 -2.19 27.08
CA ASN A 95 32.88 -2.81 26.43
C ASN A 95 33.37 -3.62 25.23
N ARG A 96 32.51 -4.47 24.65
CA ARG A 96 32.88 -5.30 23.49
C ARG A 96 33.45 -4.48 22.33
N THR A 97 32.91 -3.29 22.07
CA THR A 97 33.32 -2.47 20.92
C THR A 97 34.71 -1.89 21.09
N THR A 98 35.04 -1.36 22.27
CA THR A 98 36.35 -0.79 22.58
C THR A 98 37.41 -1.89 22.65
N LEU A 99 37.08 -3.05 23.24
CA LEU A 99 37.98 -4.20 23.29
C LEU A 99 38.34 -4.74 21.90
N ASN A 100 37.37 -4.83 20.99
CA ASN A 100 37.63 -5.25 19.61
C ASN A 100 38.48 -4.24 18.84
N GLN A 101 38.25 -2.94 19.03
CA GLN A 101 39.07 -1.89 18.43
C GLN A 101 40.51 -1.96 18.91
N ALA A 102 40.73 -2.11 20.22
CA ALA A 102 42.05 -2.29 20.80
C ALA A 102 42.73 -3.56 20.24
N SER A 103 42.00 -4.68 20.17
CA SER A 103 42.51 -5.93 19.59
C SER A 103 42.96 -5.75 18.14
N GLU A 104 42.17 -5.05 17.32
CA GLU A 104 42.48 -4.80 15.92
C GLU A 104 43.72 -3.89 15.77
N GLN A 105 43.84 -2.84 16.58
CA GLN A 105 45.00 -1.95 16.58
C GLN A 105 46.28 -2.69 16.98
N ILE A 106 46.27 -3.37 18.13
CA ILE A 106 47.43 -4.12 18.64
C ILE A 106 47.86 -5.20 17.63
N GLY A 107 46.89 -5.95 17.09
CA GLY A 107 47.17 -7.00 16.10
C GLY A 107 47.80 -6.46 14.82
N LYS A 108 47.35 -5.30 14.32
CA LYS A 108 47.95 -4.62 13.15
C LYS A 108 49.37 -4.15 13.45
N THR A 109 49.59 -3.55 14.62
CA THR A 109 50.91 -3.08 15.06
C THR A 109 51.90 -4.23 15.15
N LEU A 110 51.59 -5.28 15.92
CA LEU A 110 52.47 -6.44 16.11
C LEU A 110 52.77 -7.16 14.79
N LYS A 111 51.77 -7.30 13.91
CA LYS A 111 51.96 -7.89 12.57
C LYS A 111 52.90 -7.07 11.69
N THR A 112 52.74 -5.75 11.70
CA THR A 112 53.59 -4.83 10.91
C THR A 112 55.03 -4.89 11.40
N ILE A 113 55.22 -4.83 12.73
CA ILE A 113 56.53 -4.99 13.36
C ILE A 113 57.15 -6.35 12.99
N GLY A 114 56.39 -7.45 13.08
CA GLY A 114 56.85 -8.78 12.73
C GLY A 114 57.34 -8.91 11.27
N ILE A 115 56.62 -8.32 10.31
CA ILE A 115 56.98 -8.32 8.89
C ILE A 115 58.28 -7.54 8.66
N GLU A 116 58.35 -6.31 9.15
CA GLU A 116 59.53 -5.44 8.99
C GLU A 116 60.75 -6.06 9.71
N ARG A 117 60.56 -6.60 10.92
CA ARG A 117 61.59 -7.36 11.64
C ARG A 117 62.12 -8.51 10.81
N ALA A 118 61.26 -9.36 10.23
CA ALA A 118 61.68 -10.53 9.46
C ALA A 118 62.51 -10.15 8.22
N LYS A 119 62.17 -9.03 7.58
CA LYS A 119 62.88 -8.48 6.42
C LYS A 119 64.24 -7.90 6.79
N TRP A 120 64.27 -6.99 7.77
CA TRP A 120 65.46 -6.19 8.04
C TRP A 120 66.46 -6.85 8.97
N PHE A 121 66.04 -7.71 9.91
CA PHE A 121 66.97 -8.40 10.80
C PHE A 121 67.89 -9.36 10.03
N ARG A 122 67.43 -9.90 8.91
CA ARG A 122 68.27 -10.68 7.98
C ARG A 122 69.32 -9.81 7.28
N ALA A 123 68.97 -8.59 6.89
CA ALA A 123 69.85 -7.67 6.16
C ALA A 123 70.97 -7.07 7.04
N ILE A 124 70.74 -6.94 8.35
CA ILE A 124 71.73 -6.39 9.30
C ILE A 124 72.59 -7.46 9.99
N ALA A 125 72.28 -8.75 9.80
CA ALA A 125 73.12 -9.84 10.30
C ALA A 125 74.54 -9.79 9.67
N PRO A 126 75.59 -10.20 10.41
CA PRO A 126 75.60 -10.78 11.75
C PRO A 126 75.65 -9.74 12.90
N TYR A 127 75.46 -8.44 12.66
CA TYR A 127 75.66 -7.40 13.67
C TYR A 127 74.48 -7.32 14.67
N PHE A 128 74.69 -6.60 15.77
CA PHE A 128 73.66 -6.30 16.80
C PHE A 128 72.96 -7.55 17.35
N ILE A 129 73.68 -8.67 17.52
CA ILE A 129 73.08 -9.97 17.89
C ILE A 129 72.31 -9.88 19.21
N MET A 130 72.92 -9.28 20.23
CA MET A 130 72.33 -9.24 21.57
C MET A 130 71.08 -8.37 21.63
N THR A 131 71.12 -7.17 21.05
CA THR A 131 69.96 -6.28 21.02
C THR A 131 68.84 -6.80 20.14
N ARG A 132 69.15 -7.43 18.99
CA ARG A 132 68.14 -8.13 18.18
C ARG A 132 67.47 -9.28 18.95
N ARG A 133 68.23 -10.07 19.71
CA ARG A 133 67.67 -11.14 20.56
C ARG A 133 66.78 -10.60 21.67
N ARG A 134 67.17 -9.48 22.30
CA ARG A 134 66.34 -8.82 23.32
C ARG A 134 65.01 -8.35 22.72
N PHE A 135 65.06 -7.71 21.56
CA PHE A 135 63.87 -7.29 20.83
C PHE A 135 62.98 -8.48 20.45
N ASP A 136 63.55 -9.54 19.88
CA ASP A 136 62.80 -10.74 19.49
C ASP A 136 62.07 -11.36 20.69
N PHE A 137 62.70 -11.33 21.86
CA PHE A 137 62.11 -11.84 23.09
C PHE A 137 60.97 -10.96 23.61
N ALA A 138 61.14 -9.64 23.59
CA ALA A 138 60.08 -8.70 23.96
C ALA A 138 58.89 -8.79 23.00
N LEU A 139 59.15 -8.87 21.68
CA LEU A 139 58.12 -9.00 20.65
C LEU A 139 57.33 -10.30 20.83
N LYS A 140 58.01 -11.41 21.13
CA LYS A 140 57.35 -12.67 21.41
C LYS A 140 56.45 -12.59 22.64
N ARG A 141 56.90 -11.96 23.73
CA ARG A 141 56.07 -11.77 24.93
C ARG A 141 54.83 -10.94 24.66
N ALA A 142 54.95 -9.87 23.86
CA ALA A 142 53.81 -9.07 23.45
C ALA A 142 52.83 -9.88 22.57
N ASP A 143 53.33 -10.69 21.64
CA ASP A 143 52.51 -11.58 20.81
C ASP A 143 51.80 -12.66 21.64
N ASP A 144 52.49 -13.29 22.60
CA ASP A 144 51.92 -14.31 23.48
C ASP A 144 50.81 -13.72 24.39
N SER A 145 51.03 -12.51 24.93
CA SER A 145 50.02 -11.78 25.73
C SER A 145 48.83 -11.36 24.86
N PHE A 146 49.07 -10.86 23.65
CA PHE A 146 48.02 -10.52 22.70
C PHE A 146 47.15 -11.73 22.32
N ARG A 147 47.76 -12.91 22.09
CA ARG A 147 47.01 -14.15 21.84
C ARG A 147 46.10 -14.53 22.99
N SER A 148 46.62 -14.45 24.22
CA SER A 148 45.85 -14.73 25.43
C SER A 148 44.63 -13.81 25.53
N PHE A 149 44.80 -12.53 25.19
CA PHE A 149 43.70 -11.57 25.13
C PHE A 149 42.70 -11.88 24.01
N THR A 150 43.14 -12.24 22.81
CA THR A 150 42.22 -12.62 21.72
C THR A 150 41.43 -13.88 22.04
N ASP A 151 42.06 -14.85 22.69
CA ASP A 151 41.42 -16.09 23.11
C ASP A 151 40.33 -15.78 24.16
N PHE A 152 40.67 -14.98 25.17
CA PHE A 152 39.72 -14.48 26.17
C PHE A 152 38.52 -13.74 25.54
N LEU A 153 38.76 -12.85 24.57
CA LEU A 153 37.66 -12.15 23.87
C LEU A 153 36.73 -13.09 23.12
N SER A 154 37.29 -14.17 22.56
CA SER A 154 36.53 -15.12 21.73
C SER A 154 35.71 -16.12 22.56
N GLU A 155 36.24 -16.56 23.70
CA GLU A 155 35.64 -17.60 24.54
C GLU A 155 34.92 -17.02 25.77
N ASP A 156 35.68 -16.39 26.65
CA ASP A 156 35.22 -16.00 27.99
C ASP A 156 34.36 -14.73 27.95
N TYR A 157 34.79 -13.72 27.21
CA TYR A 157 34.07 -12.44 27.12
C TYR A 157 32.76 -12.54 26.31
N ARG A 158 32.50 -13.68 25.65
CA ARG A 158 31.28 -13.91 24.87
C ARG A 158 30.00 -13.74 25.69
N LYS A 159 30.04 -14.10 26.99
CA LYS A 159 28.91 -13.95 27.91
C LYS A 159 28.62 -12.48 28.21
N ALA A 160 29.64 -11.71 28.57
CA ALA A 160 29.53 -10.27 28.79
C ALA A 160 29.07 -9.55 27.52
N ALA A 161 29.66 -9.91 26.38
CA ALA A 161 29.30 -9.40 25.07
C ALA A 161 27.84 -9.69 24.67
N THR A 162 27.26 -10.80 25.16
CA THR A 162 25.85 -11.12 24.93
C THR A 162 24.96 -10.27 25.82
N ALA A 163 25.33 -10.06 27.09
CA ALA A 163 24.62 -9.16 28.01
C ALA A 163 24.63 -7.70 27.50
N GLU A 164 25.78 -7.20 27.06
CA GLU A 164 25.92 -5.84 26.51
C GLU A 164 25.06 -5.64 25.24
N GLY A 165 24.94 -6.67 24.40
CA GLY A 165 24.13 -6.61 23.18
C GLY A 165 22.62 -6.70 23.40
N ILE A 166 22.14 -7.05 24.60
CA ILE A 166 20.70 -7.14 24.88
C ILE A 166 20.06 -5.76 24.98
N ALA A 167 20.76 -4.75 25.52
CA ALA A 167 20.22 -3.39 25.62
C ALA A 167 19.82 -2.85 24.23
N SER A 168 20.68 -3.01 23.23
CA SER A 168 20.36 -2.62 21.85
C SER A 168 19.16 -3.39 21.27
N ARG A 169 19.04 -4.69 21.59
CA ARG A 169 17.88 -5.49 21.15
C ARG A 169 16.58 -5.08 21.85
N VAL A 170 16.65 -4.65 23.12
CA VAL A 170 15.50 -4.09 23.87
C VAL A 170 15.04 -2.79 23.20
N GLU A 171 15.97 -1.91 22.85
CA GLU A 171 15.67 -0.67 22.12
C GLU A 171 15.04 -0.95 20.75
N GLU A 172 15.61 -1.87 19.97
CA GLU A 172 15.04 -2.29 18.68
C GLU A 172 13.61 -2.86 18.81
N LEU A 173 13.37 -3.65 19.85
CA LEU A 173 12.05 -4.19 20.16
C LEU A 173 11.09 -3.06 20.57
N GLY A 174 11.53 -2.10 21.36
CA GLY A 174 10.76 -0.91 21.73
C GLY A 174 10.36 -0.08 20.52
N LEU A 175 11.29 0.20 19.60
CA LEU A 175 10.99 0.89 18.34
C LEU A 175 9.97 0.12 17.49
N SER A 176 10.14 -1.19 17.37
CA SER A 176 9.22 -2.04 16.62
C SER A 176 7.83 -2.11 17.24
N PHE A 177 7.75 -2.13 18.58
CA PHE A 177 6.50 -2.11 19.33
C PHE A 177 5.77 -0.76 19.21
N THR A 178 6.47 0.37 19.31
CA THR A 178 5.84 1.69 19.08
C THR A 178 5.29 1.83 17.65
N GLN A 179 5.96 1.24 16.66
CA GLN A 179 5.45 1.17 15.30
C GLN A 179 4.17 0.33 15.22
N LEU A 180 4.12 -0.82 15.89
CA LEU A 180 2.93 -1.66 15.97
C LEU A 180 1.75 -0.92 16.63
N SER A 181 1.98 -0.22 17.75
CA SER A 181 0.95 0.59 18.42
C SER A 181 0.39 1.69 17.50
N LYS A 182 1.24 2.34 16.68
CA LYS A 182 0.78 3.29 15.65
C LYS A 182 -0.13 2.62 14.62
N PHE A 183 0.18 1.39 14.20
CA PHE A 183 -0.69 0.62 13.31
C PHE A 183 -2.02 0.26 13.99
N GLU A 184 -2.04 -0.09 15.27
CA GLU A 184 -3.29 -0.38 15.99
C GLU A 184 -4.20 0.85 16.11
N LYS A 185 -3.65 2.01 16.46
CA LYS A 185 -4.41 3.27 16.48
C LYS A 185 -4.95 3.63 15.09
N ALA A 186 -4.15 3.46 14.05
CA ALA A 186 -4.57 3.71 12.68
C ALA A 186 -5.65 2.73 12.19
N LYS A 187 -5.63 1.48 12.69
CA LYS A 187 -6.67 0.48 12.39
C LYS A 187 -8.03 0.92 12.93
N GLU A 188 -8.08 1.42 14.16
CA GLU A 188 -9.33 1.88 14.77
C GLU A 188 -9.88 3.13 14.07
N ALA A 189 -9.01 4.10 13.75
CA ALA A 189 -9.41 5.29 12.98
C ALA A 189 -9.97 4.93 11.59
N ARG A 190 -9.39 3.92 10.93
CA ARG A 190 -9.90 3.42 9.64
C ARG A 190 -11.26 2.73 9.79
N LYS A 191 -11.44 1.94 10.84
CA LYS A 191 -12.72 1.29 11.15
C LYS A 191 -13.83 2.34 11.34
N GLN A 192 -13.58 3.37 12.16
CA GLN A 192 -14.50 4.49 12.36
C GLN A 192 -14.82 5.21 11.04
N LYS A 193 -13.81 5.43 10.18
CA LYS A 193 -14.02 6.04 8.87
C LYS A 193 -14.91 5.18 7.96
N LYS A 194 -14.77 3.85 7.99
CA LYS A 194 -15.63 2.93 7.24
C LYS A 194 -17.07 3.00 7.71
N GLU A 195 -17.29 2.96 9.03
CA GLU A 195 -18.62 3.08 9.63
C GLU A 195 -19.29 4.42 9.27
N LEU A 196 -18.54 5.52 9.27
CA LEU A 196 -19.04 6.83 8.83
C LEU A 196 -19.45 6.85 7.35
N LEU A 197 -18.70 6.18 6.48
CA LEU A 197 -19.06 6.07 5.06
C LEU A 197 -20.32 5.20 4.88
N GLU A 198 -20.45 4.11 5.62
CA GLU A 198 -21.63 3.23 5.58
C GLU A 198 -22.88 3.96 6.07
N LYS A 199 -22.81 4.68 7.19
CA LYS A 199 -23.91 5.56 7.67
C LYS A 199 -24.30 6.62 6.64
N LYS A 200 -23.34 7.19 5.90
CA LYS A 200 -23.64 8.16 4.83
C LYS A 200 -24.32 7.50 3.63
N MET A 201 -23.92 6.28 3.26
CA MET A 201 -24.58 5.52 2.19
C MET A 201 -26.02 5.20 2.56
N GLU A 202 -26.25 4.74 3.78
CA GLU A 202 -27.58 4.36 4.26
C GLU A 202 -28.54 5.56 4.28
N LYS A 203 -28.08 6.72 4.76
CA LYS A 203 -28.84 7.98 4.67
C LYS A 203 -29.18 8.36 3.22
N SER A 204 -28.21 8.27 2.30
CA SER A 204 -28.49 8.56 0.89
C SER A 204 -29.44 7.55 0.24
N HIS A 205 -29.43 6.29 0.67
CA HIS A 205 -30.41 5.29 0.23
C HIS A 205 -31.81 5.57 0.78
N GLN A 206 -31.93 5.95 2.05
CA GLN A 206 -33.20 6.35 2.67
C GLN A 206 -33.80 7.55 1.94
N SER A 207 -33.04 8.62 1.71
CA SER A 207 -33.52 9.78 0.96
C SER A 207 -33.92 9.45 -0.48
N LEU A 208 -33.25 8.49 -1.13
CA LEU A 208 -33.68 8.03 -2.45
C LEU A 208 -34.99 7.24 -2.42
N GLN A 209 -35.23 6.45 -1.37
CA GLN A 209 -36.51 5.76 -1.17
C GLN A 209 -37.63 6.76 -0.89
N GLU A 210 -37.38 7.78 -0.06
CA GLU A 210 -38.33 8.86 0.21
C GLU A 210 -38.74 9.60 -1.08
N ILE A 211 -37.77 9.93 -1.94
CA ILE A 211 -38.06 10.55 -3.24
C ILE A 211 -38.89 9.62 -4.15
N GLN A 212 -38.66 8.31 -4.11
CA GLN A 212 -39.45 7.34 -4.88
C GLN A 212 -40.88 7.19 -4.38
N SER A 213 -41.12 7.43 -3.09
CA SER A 213 -42.46 7.41 -2.48
C SER A 213 -43.22 8.73 -2.60
N LYS A 214 -42.62 9.81 -3.13
CA LYS A 214 -43.33 11.08 -3.32
C LYS A 214 -44.50 10.87 -4.30
N ASP A 215 -45.69 11.35 -3.92
CA ASP A 215 -46.95 11.09 -4.63
C ASP A 215 -46.88 11.46 -6.12
N GLU A 216 -46.31 12.61 -6.46
CA GLU A 216 -46.16 13.06 -7.85
C GLU A 216 -45.33 12.09 -8.72
N VAL A 217 -44.31 11.45 -8.14
CA VAL A 217 -43.45 10.48 -8.84
C VAL A 217 -44.22 9.16 -9.05
N VAL A 218 -45.01 8.75 -8.06
CA VAL A 218 -45.88 7.56 -8.15
C VAL A 218 -46.99 7.79 -9.17
N GLU A 219 -47.63 8.96 -9.16
CA GLU A 219 -48.64 9.36 -10.13
C GLU A 219 -48.09 9.38 -11.56
N LEU A 220 -46.89 9.95 -11.76
CA LEU A 220 -46.22 9.94 -13.06
C LEU A 220 -45.91 8.50 -13.53
N ALA A 221 -45.50 7.61 -12.62
CA ALA A 221 -45.26 6.20 -12.95
C ALA A 221 -46.55 5.46 -13.35
N GLN A 222 -47.65 5.66 -12.60
CA GLN A 222 -48.96 5.10 -12.92
C GLN A 222 -49.51 5.65 -14.24
N LEU A 223 -49.31 6.94 -14.50
CA LEU A 223 -49.75 7.58 -15.74
C LEU A 223 -48.98 7.06 -16.95
N ASN A 224 -47.67 6.82 -16.82
CA ASN A 224 -46.88 6.18 -17.88
C ASN A 224 -47.40 4.77 -18.19
N LYS A 225 -47.73 3.97 -17.17
CA LYS A 225 -48.35 2.65 -17.36
C LYS A 225 -49.69 2.75 -18.09
N LYS A 226 -50.54 3.72 -17.71
CA LYS A 226 -51.81 3.98 -18.41
C LYS A 226 -51.60 4.38 -19.88
N ILE A 227 -50.56 5.16 -20.19
CA ILE A 227 -50.19 5.53 -21.56
C ILE A 227 -49.76 4.31 -22.38
N GLU A 228 -49.01 3.38 -21.79
CA GLU A 228 -48.65 2.12 -22.46
C GLU A 228 -49.89 1.28 -22.77
N GLU A 229 -50.79 1.10 -21.80
CA GLU A 229 -52.05 0.38 -21.98
C GLU A 229 -52.94 1.02 -23.06
N LEU A 230 -53.05 2.36 -23.07
CA LEU A 230 -53.76 3.10 -24.11
C LEU A 230 -53.07 2.95 -25.47
N GLY A 231 -51.74 2.97 -25.51
CA GLY A 231 -50.98 2.76 -26.74
C GLY A 231 -51.22 1.39 -27.36
N ASP A 232 -51.32 0.34 -26.54
CA ASP A 232 -51.65 -1.00 -27.01
C ASP A 232 -53.12 -1.12 -27.47
N LYS A 233 -54.05 -0.41 -26.81
CA LYS A 233 -55.43 -0.27 -27.30
C LYS A 233 -55.48 0.42 -28.66
N VAL A 234 -54.73 1.51 -28.87
CA VAL A 234 -54.66 2.21 -30.17
C VAL A 234 -54.08 1.30 -31.26
N LYS A 235 -53.00 0.56 -30.95
CA LYS A 235 -52.44 -0.43 -31.90
C LYS A 235 -53.47 -1.51 -32.25
N HIS A 236 -54.25 -1.96 -31.27
CA HIS A 236 -55.31 -2.95 -31.48
C HIS A 236 -56.42 -2.39 -32.38
N GLU A 237 -56.88 -1.17 -32.10
CA GLU A 237 -57.91 -0.46 -32.86
C GLU A 237 -57.46 0.03 -34.24
N LEU A 238 -56.17 -0.11 -34.58
CA LEU A 238 -55.63 0.17 -35.92
C LEU A 238 -55.06 -1.07 -36.63
N ARG A 239 -55.18 -2.26 -36.03
CA ARG A 239 -54.52 -3.50 -36.49
C ARG A 239 -54.83 -3.90 -37.95
N HIS A 240 -56.08 -3.71 -38.43
CA HIS A 240 -56.43 -4.05 -39.82
C HIS A 240 -56.15 -2.89 -40.79
N LEU A 241 -55.81 -1.71 -40.28
CA LEU A 241 -55.40 -0.53 -41.04
C LEU A 241 -53.88 -0.41 -41.22
N GLN A 242 -53.06 -1.05 -40.38
CA GLN A 242 -51.59 -0.99 -40.52
C GLN A 242 -51.08 -1.36 -41.91
N LYS A 243 -51.58 -2.46 -42.51
CA LYS A 243 -51.17 -2.89 -43.86
C LYS A 243 -51.71 -1.98 -44.97
N PRO A 244 -53.00 -1.58 -44.95
CA PRO A 244 -53.51 -0.53 -45.84
C PRO A 244 -52.72 0.77 -45.77
N LEU A 245 -52.41 1.28 -44.57
CA LEU A 245 -51.64 2.51 -44.36
C LEU A 245 -50.22 2.38 -44.92
N LEU A 246 -49.51 1.28 -44.65
CA LEU A 246 -48.17 1.03 -45.18
C LEU A 246 -48.17 0.95 -46.73
N LYS A 247 -49.15 0.26 -47.32
CA LYS A 247 -49.27 0.21 -48.78
C LYS A 247 -49.66 1.56 -49.38
N PHE A 248 -50.50 2.32 -48.69
CA PHE A 248 -50.87 3.66 -49.13
C PHE A 248 -49.67 4.61 -49.10
N GLN A 249 -48.83 4.55 -48.06
CA GLN A 249 -47.57 5.29 -47.97
C GLN A 249 -46.68 5.01 -49.21
N THR A 250 -46.53 3.75 -49.62
CA THR A 250 -45.77 3.41 -50.84
C THR A 250 -46.40 3.94 -52.14
N LEU A 251 -47.74 4.05 -52.18
CA LEU A 251 -48.47 4.59 -53.34
C LEU A 251 -48.39 6.12 -53.41
N VAL A 252 -48.41 6.80 -52.26
CA VAL A 252 -48.31 8.26 -52.17
C VAL A 252 -46.91 8.75 -52.58
N ASN A 253 -45.89 7.90 -52.47
CA ASN A 253 -44.55 8.17 -52.99
C ASN A 253 -44.39 7.84 -54.49
N SER A 254 -45.44 7.36 -55.17
CA SER A 254 -45.45 7.03 -56.60
C SER A 254 -46.14 8.13 -57.43
N PRO A 255 -45.73 8.37 -58.70
CA PRO A 255 -46.36 9.39 -59.54
C PRO A 255 -47.83 9.04 -59.80
N GLY A 256 -48.75 9.89 -59.33
CA GLY A 256 -50.20 9.76 -59.52
C GLY A 256 -51.04 9.75 -58.24
N TYR A 257 -50.43 9.71 -57.05
CA TYR A 257 -51.13 9.85 -55.77
C TYR A 257 -50.36 10.82 -54.88
N SER A 258 -50.86 12.04 -54.69
CA SER A 258 -50.24 13.00 -53.76
C SER A 258 -51.16 13.24 -52.55
N LEU A 259 -50.59 13.14 -51.36
CA LEU A 259 -51.17 13.70 -50.14
C LEU A 259 -50.61 15.09 -49.90
N LEU A 260 -51.33 15.91 -49.14
CA LEU A 260 -50.78 17.13 -48.57
C LEU A 260 -49.59 16.77 -47.67
N PRO A 261 -48.51 17.58 -47.62
CA PRO A 261 -47.34 17.30 -46.80
C PRO A 261 -47.69 16.97 -45.34
N GLU A 262 -48.65 17.70 -44.74
CA GLU A 262 -49.14 17.49 -43.38
C GLU A 262 -49.85 16.14 -43.17
N ALA A 263 -50.53 15.62 -44.19
CA ALA A 263 -51.18 14.32 -44.13
C ALA A 263 -50.16 13.19 -44.35
N THR A 264 -49.10 13.42 -45.12
CA THR A 264 -48.00 12.47 -45.28
C THR A 264 -47.21 12.32 -43.99
N THR A 265 -46.89 13.42 -43.30
CA THR A 265 -46.19 13.35 -42.00
C THR A 265 -47.05 12.66 -40.95
N LYS A 266 -48.37 12.95 -40.89
CA LYS A 266 -49.27 12.26 -39.96
C LYS A 266 -49.43 10.77 -40.28
N LEU A 267 -49.46 10.37 -41.55
CA LEU A 267 -49.45 8.97 -41.94
C LEU A 267 -48.22 8.22 -41.38
N ASP A 268 -47.06 8.85 -41.47
CA ASP A 268 -45.80 8.30 -40.94
C ASP A 268 -45.82 8.22 -39.41
N GLU A 269 -46.38 9.24 -38.73
CA GLU A 269 -46.57 9.24 -37.28
C GLU A 269 -47.51 8.11 -36.83
N TYR A 270 -48.61 7.86 -37.53
CA TYR A 270 -49.54 6.76 -37.22
C TYR A 270 -48.92 5.37 -37.43
N LEU A 271 -47.92 5.24 -38.29
CA LEU A 271 -47.18 3.99 -38.51
C LEU A 271 -46.08 3.77 -37.47
N THR A 272 -45.41 4.83 -37.03
CA THR A 272 -44.28 4.77 -36.09
C THR A 272 -44.72 4.83 -34.63
N LYS A 273 -45.62 5.77 -34.30
CA LYS A 273 -46.11 6.02 -32.94
C LYS A 273 -47.62 6.31 -32.93
N PRO A 274 -48.47 5.27 -33.07
CA PRO A 274 -49.92 5.41 -33.16
C PRO A 274 -50.56 6.20 -32.00
N PHE A 275 -50.04 6.03 -30.78
CA PHE A 275 -50.51 6.73 -29.59
C PHE A 275 -50.28 8.25 -29.66
N GLU A 276 -49.03 8.67 -29.95
CA GLU A 276 -48.66 10.08 -30.04
C GLU A 276 -49.38 10.76 -31.23
N ALA A 277 -49.53 10.05 -32.34
CA ALA A 277 -50.23 10.53 -33.53
C ALA A 277 -51.71 10.85 -33.22
N LEU A 278 -52.41 9.93 -32.55
CA LEU A 278 -53.82 10.10 -32.18
C LEU A 278 -54.01 11.18 -31.10
N ALA A 279 -53.14 11.21 -30.09
CA ALA A 279 -53.24 12.14 -28.97
C ALA A 279 -52.97 13.60 -29.35
N THR A 280 -52.18 13.85 -30.41
CA THR A 280 -51.78 15.20 -30.84
C THR A 280 -52.62 15.75 -31.99
N GLU A 281 -53.53 14.95 -32.53
CA GLU A 281 -54.41 15.38 -33.61
C GLU A 281 -55.61 16.18 -33.08
N LYS A 282 -56.15 17.09 -33.91
CA LYS A 282 -57.37 17.84 -33.60
C LYS A 282 -58.54 16.89 -33.34
N GLU A 283 -59.50 17.32 -32.53
CA GLU A 283 -60.69 16.54 -32.20
C GLU A 283 -61.39 16.04 -33.48
N GLY A 284 -61.75 14.75 -33.49
CA GLY A 284 -62.34 14.10 -34.67
C GLY A 284 -61.34 13.73 -35.76
N TYR A 285 -60.03 13.78 -35.48
CA TYR A 285 -58.93 13.26 -36.30
C TYR A 285 -59.08 13.54 -37.81
N PRO A 286 -59.13 14.84 -38.21
CA PRO A 286 -59.44 15.24 -39.58
C PRO A 286 -58.39 14.80 -40.62
N LEU A 287 -57.12 14.75 -40.24
CA LEU A 287 -56.05 14.30 -41.12
C LEU A 287 -56.11 12.79 -41.29
N LEU A 288 -56.33 12.02 -40.22
CA LEU A 288 -56.57 10.58 -40.31
C LEU A 288 -57.81 10.28 -41.17
N ASN A 289 -58.91 11.01 -40.98
CA ASN A 289 -60.12 10.83 -41.79
C ASN A 289 -59.87 11.10 -43.28
N SER A 290 -59.13 12.16 -43.61
CA SER A 290 -58.76 12.46 -45.00
C SER A 290 -57.90 11.36 -45.63
N ILE A 291 -57.01 10.74 -44.85
CA ILE A 291 -56.14 9.63 -45.26
C ILE A 291 -57.00 8.37 -45.47
N LEU A 292 -57.87 8.04 -44.52
CA LEU A 292 -58.72 6.84 -44.58
C LEU A 292 -59.75 6.92 -45.71
N GLN A 293 -60.33 8.09 -45.98
CA GLN A 293 -61.23 8.30 -47.13
C GLN A 293 -60.51 8.10 -48.48
N ARG A 294 -59.27 8.59 -48.59
CA ARG A 294 -58.44 8.36 -49.80
C ARG A 294 -58.01 6.90 -49.92
N ILE A 295 -57.73 6.22 -48.80
CA ILE A 295 -57.47 4.78 -48.81
C ILE A 295 -58.72 4.03 -49.27
N ASN A 296 -59.90 4.41 -48.80
CA ASN A 296 -61.16 3.78 -49.20
C ASN A 296 -61.40 3.91 -50.71
N SER A 297 -61.21 5.11 -51.28
CA SER A 297 -61.34 5.32 -52.73
C SER A 297 -60.31 4.55 -53.55
N VAL A 298 -59.09 4.36 -53.05
CA VAL A 298 -58.06 3.53 -53.70
C VAL A 298 -58.37 2.04 -53.60
N LEU A 299 -59.01 1.61 -52.50
CA LEU A 299 -59.50 0.24 -52.33
C LEU A 299 -60.68 -0.06 -53.24
N ASP A 300 -61.59 0.89 -53.44
CA ASP A 300 -62.74 0.78 -54.36
C ASP A 300 -62.30 0.71 -55.82
N ASN A 301 -61.30 1.51 -56.19
CA ASN A 301 -60.71 1.50 -57.53
C ASN A 301 -59.82 0.26 -57.82
N LYS A 302 -59.75 -0.72 -56.89
CA LYS A 302 -58.92 -1.94 -56.97
C LYS A 302 -57.42 -1.71 -57.23
N LYS A 303 -56.93 -0.49 -57.04
CA LYS A 303 -55.53 -0.11 -57.30
C LYS A 303 -54.58 -0.57 -56.19
N MET A 304 -55.09 -0.90 -55.00
CA MET A 304 -54.33 -1.52 -53.92
C MET A 304 -54.61 -3.03 -53.83
N LYS A 305 -53.58 -3.86 -54.10
CA LYS A 305 -53.70 -5.33 -54.02
C LYS A 305 -53.76 -5.81 -52.55
N LEU A 306 -54.96 -6.09 -52.03
CA LEU A 306 -55.18 -6.72 -50.72
C LEU A 306 -55.99 -8.04 -50.86
N LYS A 307 -55.79 -8.99 -49.94
CA LYS A 307 -56.61 -10.21 -49.87
C LYS A 307 -58.07 -9.84 -49.53
N PRO A 308 -59.10 -10.52 -50.10
CA PRO A 308 -60.51 -10.17 -49.89
C PRO A 308 -60.94 -10.06 -48.42
N SER A 309 -60.44 -10.95 -47.56
CA SER A 309 -60.72 -10.93 -46.12
C SER A 309 -60.10 -9.74 -45.38
N ARG A 310 -58.94 -9.24 -45.82
CA ARG A 310 -58.29 -8.04 -45.27
C ARG A 310 -58.92 -6.77 -45.81
N LEU A 311 -59.35 -6.79 -47.07
CA LEU A 311 -60.06 -5.68 -47.69
C LEU A 311 -61.40 -5.42 -46.99
N ARG A 312 -62.18 -6.48 -46.71
CA ARG A 312 -63.44 -6.35 -45.95
C ARG A 312 -63.19 -5.75 -44.56
N LYS A 313 -62.28 -6.35 -43.78
CA LYS A 313 -61.96 -5.86 -42.42
C LYS A 313 -61.38 -4.44 -42.39
N ALA A 314 -60.60 -4.06 -43.40
CA ALA A 314 -60.09 -2.69 -43.51
C ALA A 314 -61.21 -1.70 -43.86
N LYS A 315 -62.14 -2.06 -44.76
CA LYS A 315 -63.30 -1.22 -45.09
C LYS A 315 -64.24 -1.08 -43.90
N ASP A 316 -64.53 -2.17 -43.19
CA ASP A 316 -65.37 -2.16 -41.99
C ASP A 316 -64.75 -1.26 -40.88
N GLN A 317 -63.42 -1.29 -40.74
CA GLN A 317 -62.70 -0.46 -39.78
C GLN A 317 -62.61 1.01 -40.24
N ILE A 318 -62.44 1.27 -41.53
CA ILE A 318 -62.50 2.63 -42.10
C ILE A 318 -63.90 3.22 -41.89
N ASP A 319 -64.96 2.47 -42.17
CA ASP A 319 -66.35 2.90 -41.95
C ASP A 319 -66.63 3.18 -40.47
N GLY A 320 -66.16 2.31 -39.57
CA GLY A 320 -66.27 2.52 -38.12
C GLY A 320 -65.54 3.78 -37.62
N ILE A 321 -64.42 4.13 -38.23
CA ILE A 321 -63.62 5.31 -37.84
C ILE A 321 -64.20 6.60 -38.47
N VAL A 322 -64.49 6.59 -39.76
CA VAL A 322 -64.93 7.77 -40.51
C VAL A 322 -66.40 8.12 -40.22
N ASN A 323 -67.29 7.13 -40.08
CA ASN A 323 -68.73 7.35 -39.97
C ASN A 323 -69.30 7.13 -38.56
N LYS A 324 -68.68 6.28 -37.73
CA LYS A 324 -69.15 5.97 -36.36
C LYS A 324 -68.27 6.57 -35.27
N SER A 325 -67.27 7.36 -35.65
CA SER A 325 -66.33 8.02 -34.74
C SER A 325 -65.69 7.08 -33.70
N ALA A 326 -65.43 5.81 -34.06
CA ALA A 326 -65.03 4.76 -33.10
C ALA A 326 -63.76 5.08 -32.30
N LEU A 327 -62.87 5.93 -32.83
CA LEU A 327 -61.64 6.37 -32.15
C LEU A 327 -61.82 7.61 -31.26
N ALA A 328 -62.97 8.28 -31.27
CA ALA A 328 -63.20 9.49 -30.49
C ALA A 328 -63.02 9.32 -28.96
N PRO A 329 -63.60 8.29 -28.30
CA PRO A 329 -63.38 8.10 -26.86
C PRO A 329 -61.91 7.77 -26.55
N LEU A 330 -61.25 7.00 -27.42
CA LEU A 330 -59.84 6.64 -27.27
C LEU A 330 -58.92 7.85 -27.50
N GLN A 331 -59.25 8.73 -28.46
CA GLN A 331 -58.53 9.97 -28.71
C GLN A 331 -58.60 10.89 -27.49
N LYS A 332 -59.78 11.01 -26.86
CA LYS A 332 -59.96 11.80 -25.64
C LYS A 332 -59.13 11.24 -24.47
N ASP A 333 -59.17 9.94 -24.24
CA ASP A 333 -58.37 9.30 -23.20
C ASP A 333 -56.85 9.47 -23.44
N CYS A 334 -56.42 9.34 -24.70
CA CYS A 334 -55.03 9.53 -25.12
C CYS A 334 -54.56 10.98 -24.97
N SER A 335 -55.37 11.96 -25.36
CA SER A 335 -55.02 13.38 -25.25
C SER A 335 -55.01 13.85 -23.80
N GLU A 336 -55.99 13.41 -22.98
CA GLU A 336 -56.03 13.68 -21.54
C GLU A 336 -54.82 13.08 -20.81
N ALA A 337 -54.47 11.81 -21.09
CA ALA A 337 -53.31 11.16 -20.48
C ALA A 337 -51.99 11.85 -20.87
N LEU A 338 -51.88 12.29 -22.13
CA LEU A 338 -50.70 12.98 -22.63
C LEU A 338 -50.57 14.40 -22.05
N ASN A 339 -51.67 15.14 -21.93
CA ASN A 339 -51.68 16.47 -21.30
C ASN A 339 -51.35 16.40 -19.82
N LYS A 340 -51.98 15.48 -19.07
CA LYS A 340 -51.63 15.23 -17.67
C LYS A 340 -50.15 14.85 -17.49
N LYS A 341 -49.59 14.08 -18.42
CA LYS A 341 -48.17 13.73 -18.40
C LYS A 341 -47.30 14.95 -18.64
N ARG A 342 -47.68 15.83 -19.57
CA ARG A 342 -46.95 17.09 -19.81
C ARG A 342 -47.01 17.98 -18.58
N GLU A 343 -48.19 18.21 -18.01
CA GLU A 343 -48.40 19.02 -16.80
C GLU A 343 -47.55 18.54 -15.63
N LEU A 344 -47.61 17.23 -15.32
CA LEU A 344 -46.77 16.62 -14.29
C LEU A 344 -45.28 16.74 -14.65
N SER A 345 -44.88 16.45 -15.89
CA SER A 345 -43.46 16.52 -16.28
C SER A 345 -42.89 17.94 -16.30
N THR A 346 -43.75 18.97 -16.45
CA THR A 346 -43.39 20.39 -16.37
C THR A 346 -43.58 20.99 -14.98
N SER A 347 -44.11 20.22 -14.03
CA SER A 347 -44.23 20.70 -12.65
C SER A 347 -42.83 20.93 -12.09
N GLY A 348 -42.63 22.07 -11.40
CA GLY A 348 -41.36 22.37 -10.75
C GLY A 348 -40.93 21.27 -9.79
N ALA A 349 -41.89 20.66 -9.10
CA ALA A 349 -41.65 19.61 -8.12
C ALA A 349 -41.13 18.29 -8.73
N ILE A 350 -41.54 17.91 -9.95
CA ILE A 350 -40.96 16.74 -10.66
C ILE A 350 -39.56 17.03 -11.20
N SER A 351 -39.28 18.26 -11.60
CA SER A 351 -37.91 18.66 -11.98
C SER A 351 -36.99 18.67 -10.77
N GLU A 352 -37.41 19.27 -9.65
CA GLU A 352 -36.66 19.34 -8.41
C GLU A 352 -36.36 17.94 -7.86
N THR A 353 -37.36 17.06 -7.81
CA THR A 353 -37.15 15.67 -7.38
C THR A 353 -36.22 14.88 -8.28
N ARG A 354 -36.23 15.17 -9.59
CA ARG A 354 -35.28 14.56 -10.55
C ARG A 354 -33.86 15.04 -10.30
N ASP A 355 -33.65 16.32 -10.05
CA ASP A 355 -32.34 16.90 -9.77
C ASP A 355 -31.80 16.45 -8.40
N GLU A 356 -32.65 16.41 -7.37
CA GLU A 356 -32.36 15.81 -6.06
C GLU A 356 -31.93 14.35 -6.20
N ARG A 357 -32.68 13.56 -6.99
CA ARG A 357 -32.35 12.15 -7.25
C ARG A 357 -31.01 12.01 -7.97
N ALA A 358 -30.75 12.83 -8.98
CA ALA A 358 -29.50 12.79 -9.74
C ALA A 358 -28.30 13.11 -8.84
N SER A 359 -28.39 14.17 -8.03
CA SER A 359 -27.33 14.56 -7.09
C SER A 359 -27.08 13.51 -6.00
N LEU A 360 -28.14 12.88 -5.45
CA LEU A 360 -28.00 11.77 -4.50
C LEU A 360 -27.36 10.53 -5.12
N GLN A 361 -27.70 10.20 -6.38
CA GLN A 361 -27.08 9.09 -7.10
C GLN A 361 -25.59 9.34 -7.38
N GLU A 362 -25.22 10.57 -7.74
CA GLU A 362 -23.82 10.96 -7.91
C GLU A 362 -23.06 10.86 -6.58
N ARG A 363 -23.62 11.39 -5.50
CA ARG A 363 -23.05 11.28 -4.15
C ARG A 363 -22.87 9.83 -3.72
N LEU A 364 -23.82 8.94 -4.02
CA LEU A 364 -23.68 7.51 -3.75
C LEU A 364 -22.52 6.88 -4.53
N LYS A 365 -22.39 7.20 -5.83
CA LYS A 365 -21.26 6.71 -6.65
C LYS A 365 -19.93 7.19 -6.08
N GLU A 366 -19.84 8.45 -5.65
CA GLU A 366 -18.64 8.95 -4.99
C GLU A 366 -18.32 8.21 -3.68
N ILE A 367 -19.31 8.02 -2.82
CA ILE A 367 -19.12 7.33 -1.54
C ILE A 367 -18.71 5.87 -1.78
N GLN A 368 -19.32 5.18 -2.74
CA GLN A 368 -18.93 3.83 -3.14
C GLN A 368 -17.49 3.78 -3.67
N THR A 369 -17.09 4.76 -4.48
CA THR A 369 -15.71 4.86 -4.97
C THR A 369 -14.73 5.08 -3.82
N LYS A 370 -15.06 5.98 -2.88
CA LYS A 370 -14.27 6.22 -1.66
C LYS A 370 -14.18 4.97 -0.78
N LYS A 371 -15.26 4.17 -0.67
CA LYS A 371 -15.28 2.89 0.06
C LYS A 371 -14.35 1.87 -0.59
N ARG A 372 -14.44 1.65 -1.90
CA ARG A 372 -13.57 0.72 -2.64
C ARG A 372 -12.09 1.08 -2.51
N LEU A 373 -11.77 2.37 -2.60
CA LEU A 373 -10.39 2.85 -2.41
C LEU A 373 -9.89 2.61 -0.98
N LEU A 374 -10.75 2.76 0.02
CA LEU A 374 -10.43 2.48 1.42
C LEU A 374 -10.20 0.98 1.64
N GLU A 375 -11.06 0.12 1.10
CA GLU A 375 -10.92 -1.35 1.18
C GLU A 375 -9.61 -1.84 0.54
N ALA A 376 -9.28 -1.37 -0.66
CA ALA A 376 -8.00 -1.71 -1.30
C ALA A 376 -6.77 -1.26 -0.49
N ARG A 377 -6.86 -0.12 0.19
CA ARG A 377 -5.81 0.38 1.10
C ARG A 377 -5.77 -0.38 2.43
N ASP A 378 -6.89 -0.95 2.86
CA ASP A 378 -6.97 -1.73 4.09
C ASP A 378 -6.31 -3.09 3.94
N ASP A 379 -6.38 -3.73 2.77
CA ASP A 379 -5.71 -5.02 2.57
C ASP A 379 -4.18 -4.88 2.62
N ARG A 380 -3.64 -3.83 1.98
CA ARG A 380 -2.20 -3.49 2.10
C ARG A 380 -1.82 -3.19 3.55
N PHE A 381 -2.67 -2.44 4.25
CA PHE A 381 -2.44 -2.08 5.64
C PHE A 381 -2.48 -3.28 6.57
N LYS A 382 -3.44 -4.21 6.40
CA LYS A 382 -3.52 -5.46 7.16
C LYS A 382 -2.26 -6.30 6.98
N LYS A 383 -1.73 -6.38 5.75
CA LYS A 383 -0.47 -7.07 5.48
C LYS A 383 0.69 -6.45 6.27
N GLN A 384 0.87 -5.12 6.19
CA GLN A 384 1.92 -4.41 6.93
C GLN A 384 1.76 -4.54 8.45
N HIS A 385 0.54 -4.46 8.96
CA HIS A 385 0.24 -4.68 10.37
C HIS A 385 0.63 -6.08 10.83
N ASN A 386 0.29 -7.12 10.04
CA ASN A 386 0.64 -8.50 10.37
C ASN A 386 2.15 -8.72 10.29
N GLU A 387 2.83 -8.15 9.30
CA GLU A 387 4.30 -8.18 9.21
C GLU A 387 4.95 -7.54 10.44
N ALA A 388 4.50 -6.33 10.83
CA ALA A 388 4.98 -5.64 12.03
C ALA A 388 4.76 -6.48 13.30
N ARG A 389 3.57 -7.09 13.44
CA ARG A 389 3.26 -7.99 14.56
C ARG A 389 4.18 -9.20 14.62
N THR A 390 4.37 -9.89 13.49
CA THR A 390 5.27 -11.04 13.42
C THR A 390 6.73 -10.67 13.70
N ARG A 391 7.15 -9.45 13.33
CA ARG A 391 8.48 -8.92 13.63
C ARG A 391 8.68 -8.73 15.13
N VAL A 392 7.72 -8.06 15.79
CA VAL A 392 7.72 -7.87 17.24
C VAL A 392 7.72 -9.20 17.98
N GLU A 393 6.88 -10.15 17.58
CA GLU A 393 6.83 -11.48 18.20
C GLU A 393 8.15 -12.26 18.01
N LYS A 394 8.79 -12.17 16.84
CA LYS A 394 10.11 -12.80 16.60
C LYS A 394 11.22 -12.16 17.44
N GLN A 395 11.28 -10.83 17.48
CA GLN A 395 12.26 -10.09 18.29
C GLN A 395 12.06 -10.39 19.78
N ARG A 396 10.81 -10.38 20.26
CA ARG A 396 10.45 -10.74 21.62
C ARG A 396 10.93 -12.13 21.99
N LYS A 397 10.60 -13.16 21.19
CA LYS A 397 11.02 -14.55 21.45
C LYS A 397 12.55 -14.71 21.43
N ALA A 398 13.23 -14.01 20.52
CA ALA A 398 14.69 -14.02 20.47
C ALA A 398 15.32 -13.36 21.71
N LEU A 399 14.70 -12.29 22.22
CA LEU A 399 15.12 -11.62 23.44
C LEU A 399 14.86 -12.48 24.67
N GLU A 400 13.65 -13.04 24.81
CA GLU A 400 13.28 -13.98 25.88
C GLU A 400 14.26 -15.16 25.96
N LYS A 401 14.61 -15.75 24.81
CA LYS A 401 15.62 -16.81 24.74
C LYS A 401 16.99 -16.32 25.23
N SER A 402 17.44 -15.16 24.76
CA SER A 402 18.75 -14.61 25.14
C SER A 402 18.83 -14.26 26.64
N LEU A 403 17.74 -13.74 27.21
CA LEU A 403 17.62 -13.46 28.65
C LEU A 403 17.59 -14.75 29.47
N SER A 404 16.91 -15.78 28.98
CA SER A 404 16.85 -17.09 29.63
C SER A 404 18.21 -17.79 29.63
N ASP A 405 18.92 -17.73 28.50
CA ASP A 405 20.27 -18.30 28.37
C ASP A 405 21.29 -17.60 29.30
N LEU A 406 21.13 -16.30 29.58
CA LEU A 406 22.01 -15.56 30.48
C LEU A 406 21.68 -15.72 31.97
N SER A 407 20.39 -15.72 32.31
CA SER A 407 19.95 -15.78 33.72
C SER A 407 19.76 -17.20 34.23
N GLY A 408 19.67 -18.19 33.34
CA GLY A 408 19.30 -19.57 33.66
C GLY A 408 17.83 -19.72 34.11
N LYS A 409 17.02 -18.66 33.99
CA LYS A 409 15.61 -18.59 34.41
C LYS A 409 14.71 -18.49 33.18
N SER A 410 13.46 -18.96 33.31
CA SER A 410 12.48 -18.79 32.23
C SER A 410 11.95 -17.36 32.25
N VAL A 411 12.24 -16.57 31.21
CA VAL A 411 11.85 -15.15 31.13
C VAL A 411 10.75 -14.95 30.10
N GLN A 412 9.70 -14.21 30.48
CA GLN A 412 8.61 -13.80 29.61
C GLN A 412 8.47 -12.28 29.61
N LEU A 413 8.44 -11.67 28.43
CA LEU A 413 8.36 -10.21 28.30
C LEU A 413 6.93 -9.74 28.20
N VAL A 414 6.56 -8.73 28.98
CA VAL A 414 5.27 -8.06 28.87
C VAL A 414 5.47 -6.77 28.07
N LEU A 415 4.73 -6.66 26.96
CA LEU A 415 4.70 -5.48 26.11
C LEU A 415 3.45 -4.68 26.49
N GLU A 416 3.61 -3.63 27.28
CA GLU A 416 2.53 -2.73 27.71
C GLU A 416 2.46 -1.46 26.86
#